data_AF-A0A7X6P7B8-F1
#
_entry.id   AF-A0A7X6P7B8-F1
#
_cell.length_a   1.000
_cell.length_b   1.000
_cell.length_c   1.000
_cell.angle_alpha   90.00
_cell.angle_beta   90.00
_cell.angle_gamma   90.00
#
_symmetry.space_group_name_H-M   'P 1'
#
loop_
_entity.id
_entity.type
_entity.pdbx_description
1 polymer ?
#
loop_
_entity_poly.entity_id
_entity_poly.type
_entity_poly.pdbx_seq_one_letter_code
_entity_poly.pdbx_strand_id
1 'polypeptide(L)'
;MKKTEIAMIILIASASAIITFFAVNSLLGGKIKQKAKIEETKSIDRELAQPTKRIFNAKSINPTVEVYVKDQGDDGGPSDNVDQ
;
A
#
# COMPACT_ATOMS: atom_id res chain seq x y z
N MET A 1 39.68 52.62 -3.33
CA MET A 1 40.13 51.56 -4.26
C MET A 1 40.07 52.11 -5.66
N LYS A 2 41.14 51.98 -6.43
CA LYS A 2 41.17 52.38 -7.84
C LYS A 2 40.11 51.57 -8.58
N LYS A 3 39.44 52.16 -9.58
CA LYS A 3 38.38 51.48 -10.35
C LYS A 3 38.88 50.14 -10.93
N THR A 4 40.16 50.09 -11.29
CA THR A 4 40.86 48.88 -11.75
C THR A 4 40.95 47.79 -10.69
N GLU A 5 41.18 48.14 -9.42
CA GLU A 5 41.28 47.16 -8.32
C GLU A 5 39.93 46.47 -8.09
N ILE A 6 38.85 47.25 -8.11
CA ILE A 6 37.48 46.73 -8.01
C ILE A 6 37.11 45.85 -9.21
N ALA A 7 37.46 46.27 -10.43
CA ALA A 7 37.23 45.47 -11.64
C ALA A 7 37.96 44.12 -11.57
N MET A 8 39.20 44.10 -11.06
CA MET A 8 39.97 42.87 -10.92
C MET A 8 39.37 41.90 -9.89
N ILE A 9 38.90 42.42 -8.76
CA ILE A 9 38.24 41.60 -7.73
C ILE A 9 36.99 40.95 -8.31
N ILE A 10 36.16 41.71 -9.04
CA ILE A 10 34.94 41.18 -9.67
C ILE A 10 35.26 40.12 -10.73
N LEU A 11 36.33 40.33 -11.51
CA LEU A 11 36.80 39.35 -12.50
C LEU A 11 37.16 38.03 -11.82
N ILE A 12 37.98 38.07 -10.77
CA ILE A 12 38.45 36.87 -10.07
C ILE A 12 37.29 36.18 -9.36
N ALA A 13 36.39 36.94 -8.73
CA ALA A 13 35.22 36.41 -8.05
C ALA A 13 34.27 35.70 -9.03
N SER A 14 34.00 36.28 -10.19
CA SER A 14 33.13 35.67 -11.20
C SER A 14 33.73 34.39 -11.79
N ALA A 15 35.03 34.40 -12.12
CA ALA A 15 35.73 33.20 -12.58
C ALA A 15 35.70 32.08 -11.54
N SER A 16 35.90 32.41 -10.27
CA SER A 16 35.86 31.44 -9.16
C SER A 16 34.46 30.84 -8.98
N ALA A 17 33.41 31.65 -9.10
CA ALA A 17 32.03 31.18 -8.99
C ALA A 17 31.68 30.18 -10.10
N ILE A 18 32.10 30.47 -11.34
CA ILE A 18 31.87 29.57 -12.49
C ILE A 18 32.56 28.23 -12.27
N ILE A 19 33.84 28.24 -11.90
CA ILE A 19 34.61 27.01 -11.66
C ILE A 19 33.97 26.19 -10.53
N THR A 20 33.57 26.86 -9.44
CA THR A 20 32.93 26.20 -8.29
C THR A 20 31.60 25.56 -8.69
N PHE A 21 30.78 26.23 -9.49
CA PHE A 21 29.50 25.69 -9.96
C PHE A 21 29.70 24.38 -10.74
N PHE A 22 30.66 24.33 -11.66
CA PHE A 22 30.95 23.12 -12.41
C PHE A 22 31.54 22.01 -11.55
N ALA A 23 32.44 22.33 -10.62
CA ALA A 23 33.02 21.36 -9.70
C ALA A 23 31.95 20.72 -8.79
N VAL A 24 31.08 21.55 -8.19
CA VAL A 24 29.96 21.10 -7.36
C VAL A 24 28.95 20.30 -8.18
N ASN A 25 28.57 20.78 -9.37
CA ASN A 25 27.62 20.07 -10.22
C ASN A 25 28.17 18.72 -10.71
N SER A 26 29.46 18.63 -11.02
CA SER A 26 30.11 17.36 -11.39
C SER A 26 30.13 16.38 -10.22
N LEU A 27 30.43 16.85 -9.02
CA LEU A 27 30.57 16.00 -7.83
C LEU A 27 29.23 15.60 -7.19
N LEU A 28 28.28 16.54 -7.12
CA LEU A 28 27.01 16.40 -6.41
C LEU A 28 25.80 16.26 -7.36
N GLY A 29 25.85 16.74 -8.60
CA GLY A 29 24.71 16.69 -9.54
C GLY A 29 24.26 15.26 -9.88
N GLY A 30 25.19 14.30 -9.86
CA GLY A 30 24.86 12.86 -9.97
C GLY A 30 24.19 12.29 -8.73
N LYS A 31 24.44 12.87 -7.54
CA LYS A 31 23.89 12.41 -6.25
C LYS A 31 22.49 12.96 -5.98
N ILE A 32 22.11 14.10 -6.58
CA ILE A 32 20.74 14.65 -6.46
C ILE A 32 19.73 13.76 -7.19
N LYS A 33 20.17 12.99 -8.19
CA LYS A 33 19.40 11.87 -8.75
C LYS A 33 19.46 10.64 -7.82
N GLN A 34 19.19 10.84 -6.53
CA GLN A 34 18.77 9.74 -5.68
C GLN A 34 17.44 9.25 -6.25
N LYS A 35 17.49 8.23 -7.11
CA LYS A 35 16.33 7.41 -7.41
C LYS A 35 15.87 6.89 -6.06
N ALA A 36 14.83 7.52 -5.50
CA ALA A 36 14.18 6.99 -4.33
C ALA A 36 13.88 5.53 -4.63
N LYS A 37 14.34 4.63 -3.76
CA LYS A 37 14.00 3.21 -3.87
C LYS A 37 12.54 3.09 -3.46
N ILE A 38 11.66 3.48 -4.39
CA ILE A 38 10.22 3.34 -4.22
C ILE A 38 9.95 1.86 -4.38
N GLU A 39 9.28 1.26 -3.40
CA GLU A 39 8.77 -0.08 -3.59
C GLU A 39 7.75 -0.01 -4.71
N GLU A 40 8.10 -0.61 -5.85
CA GLU A 40 7.23 -0.70 -7.00
C GLU A 40 6.03 -1.54 -6.59
N THR A 41 4.86 -0.91 -6.50
CA THR A 41 3.61 -1.59 -6.15
C THR A 41 3.41 -2.73 -7.13
N LYS A 42 3.37 -3.97 -6.61
CA LYS A 42 3.09 -5.16 -7.42
C LYS A 42 1.77 -4.97 -8.15
N SER A 43 1.77 -5.22 -9.45
CA SER A 43 0.54 -5.20 -10.26
C SER A 43 -0.50 -6.11 -9.62
N ILE A 44 -1.73 -5.60 -9.47
CA ILE A 44 -2.85 -6.41 -9.00
C ILE A 44 -3.15 -7.43 -10.11
N ASP A 45 -2.75 -8.67 -9.88
CA ASP A 45 -3.06 -9.77 -10.78
C ASP A 45 -4.58 -10.00 -10.79
N ARG A 46 -5.13 -10.20 -11.99
CA ARG A 46 -6.56 -10.49 -12.18
C ARG A 46 -6.87 -11.97 -12.03
N GLU A 47 -5.87 -12.79 -11.72
CA GLU A 47 -6.04 -14.21 -11.49
C GLU A 47 -6.85 -14.45 -10.21
N LEU A 48 -8.15 -14.72 -10.39
CA LEU A 48 -9.05 -15.13 -9.33
C LEU A 48 -8.77 -16.60 -8.99
N ALA A 49 -8.26 -16.86 -7.78
CA ALA A 49 -8.06 -18.21 -7.30
C ALA A 49 -9.40 -18.97 -7.27
N GLN A 50 -9.44 -20.16 -7.89
CA GLN A 50 -10.65 -20.98 -7.87
C GLN A 50 -10.93 -21.49 -6.46
N PRO A 51 -12.20 -21.47 -6.02
CA PRO A 51 -12.58 -21.97 -4.71
C PRO A 51 -12.27 -23.47 -4.56
N THR A 52 -11.87 -23.87 -3.36
CA THR A 52 -11.51 -25.26 -3.10
C THR A 52 -12.75 -26.17 -3.20
N LYS A 53 -12.70 -27.18 -4.07
CA LYS A 53 -13.79 -28.15 -4.30
C LYS A 53 -14.21 -28.93 -3.04
N ARG A 54 -13.34 -29.06 -2.03
CA ARG A 54 -13.69 -29.67 -0.74
C ARG A 54 -14.85 -28.94 -0.06
N ILE A 55 -14.88 -27.60 -0.16
CA ILE A 55 -15.88 -26.76 0.51
C ILE A 55 -16.96 -26.31 -0.48
N PHE A 56 -16.57 -25.97 -1.71
CA PHE A 56 -17.48 -25.52 -2.75
C PHE A 56 -17.78 -26.68 -3.72
N ASN A 57 -18.71 -27.54 -3.33
CA ASN A 57 -19.19 -28.65 -4.16
C ASN A 57 -20.73 -28.71 -4.18
N ALA A 58 -21.25 -29.54 -5.09
CA ALA A 58 -22.70 -29.70 -5.28
C ALA A 58 -23.43 -30.32 -4.08
N LYS A 59 -22.72 -30.95 -3.14
CA LYS A 59 -23.29 -31.52 -1.91
C LYS A 59 -23.20 -30.55 -0.72
N SER A 60 -22.57 -29.39 -0.89
CA SER A 60 -22.46 -28.39 0.16
C SER A 60 -23.82 -27.74 0.45
N ILE A 61 -24.12 -27.50 1.73
CA ILE A 61 -25.30 -26.74 2.15
C ILE A 61 -25.16 -25.31 1.62
N ASN A 62 -26.17 -24.80 0.91
CA ASN A 62 -26.21 -23.41 0.50
C ASN A 62 -26.81 -22.56 1.64
N PRO A 63 -26.01 -21.75 2.36
CA PRO A 63 -26.53 -20.94 3.47
C PRO A 63 -27.31 -19.71 3.00
N THR A 64 -27.37 -19.42 1.69
CA THR A 64 -28.08 -18.24 1.15
C THR A 64 -29.55 -18.50 0.84
N VAL A 65 -30.06 -19.70 1.16
CA VAL A 65 -31.49 -20.00 0.97
C VAL A 65 -32.25 -19.67 2.25
N GLU A 66 -33.46 -19.13 2.08
CA GLU A 66 -34.36 -18.86 3.20
C GLU A 66 -34.83 -20.19 3.80
N VAL A 67 -34.59 -20.38 5.10
CA VAL A 67 -35.02 -21.57 5.83
C VAL A 67 -36.17 -21.20 6.74
N TYR A 68 -37.32 -21.82 6.54
CA TYR A 68 -38.45 -21.72 7.45
C TYR A 68 -38.30 -22.77 8.56
N VAL A 69 -37.90 -22.34 9.75
CA VAL A 69 -37.95 -23.19 10.95
C VAL A 69 -39.41 -23.29 11.36
N LYS A 70 -40.03 -24.45 11.14
CA LYS A 70 -41.34 -24.76 11.69
C LYS A 70 -41.12 -25.14 13.16
N ASP A 71 -41.64 -24.34 14.08
CA ASP A 71 -41.65 -24.69 15.49
C ASP A 71 -42.54 -25.92 15.65
N GLN A 72 -41.92 -27.09 15.85
CA GLN A 72 -42.63 -28.33 16.11
C GLN A 72 -42.68 -28.48 17.63
N GLY A 73 -43.74 -27.94 18.21
CA GLY A 73 -44.15 -28.28 19.57
C GLY A 73 -44.62 -29.73 19.66
N ASP A 74 -44.19 -30.37 20.75
CA ASP A 74 -44.44 -31.73 21.26
C ASP A 74 -43.83 -32.91 20.47
N ASP A 75 -43.32 -34.00 21.07
CA ASP A 75 -43.74 -34.67 22.31
C ASP A 75 -42.59 -35.45 23.00
N GLY A 76 -42.53 -35.53 24.36
CA GLY A 76 -41.58 -36.48 24.99
C GLY A 76 -41.33 -36.63 26.52
N GLY A 77 -41.93 -35.87 27.46
CA GLY A 77 -41.99 -36.14 28.93
C GLY A 77 -40.67 -36.18 29.77
N PRO A 78 -40.70 -36.34 31.13
CA PRO A 78 -41.82 -36.34 32.09
C PRO A 78 -41.67 -35.30 33.25
N SER A 79 -42.76 -34.88 33.91
CA SER A 79 -42.75 -34.53 35.35
C SER A 79 -44.14 -34.11 35.88
N ASP A 80 -44.74 -35.04 36.64
CA ASP A 80 -45.38 -34.88 37.95
C ASP A 80 -46.39 -33.76 38.24
N ASN A 81 -47.64 -34.22 38.44
CA ASN A 81 -48.56 -33.99 39.57
C ASN A 81 -48.86 -32.54 40.05
N VAL A 82 -50.15 -32.20 40.16
CA VAL A 82 -50.94 -32.21 41.41
C VAL A 82 -52.30 -31.55 41.15
N ASP A 83 -53.32 -32.19 41.71
CA ASP A 83 -54.74 -31.83 41.83
C ASP A 83 -55.09 -30.34 41.97
N GLN A 84 -56.08 -29.88 41.19
CA GLN A 84 -57.43 -29.44 41.64
C GLN A 84 -58.23 -28.83 40.48
#